data_AF-A0A0C9XQK3-F1
#
_entry.id   AF-A0A0C9XQK3-F1
#
_cell.length_a   1.000
_cell.length_b   1.000
_cell.length_c   1.000
_cell.angle_alpha   90.00
_cell.angle_beta   90.00
_cell.angle_gamma   90.00
#
_symmetry.space_group_name_H-M   'P 1'
#
loop_
_entity.id
_entity.type
_entity.pdbx_description
1 polymer ?
#
loop_
_entity_poly.entity_id
_entity_poly.type
_entity_poly.pdbx_seq_one_letter_code
_entity_poly.pdbx_strand_id
1 'polypeptide(L)' 'MGGIGKTQICLRFIEEMSDHFSHVFWIDASSISTITQGIKGVCNLPEAQACALDGSLESALLWIGALR' A
#
# COMPACT_ATOMS: atom_id res chain seq x y z
N MET A 1 5.95 -20.86 -12.56
CA MET A 1 6.23 -20.11 -13.81
C MET A 1 6.05 -18.62 -13.53
N GLY A 2 7.14 -17.94 -13.15
CA GLY A 2 7.19 -16.49 -12.90
C GLY A 2 8.15 -15.84 -13.89
N GLY A 3 7.87 -14.60 -14.31
CA GLY A 3 8.47 -13.98 -15.49
C GLY A 3 7.61 -14.31 -16.71
N ILE A 4 7.00 -13.34 -17.39
CA ILE A 4 7.49 -12.02 -17.75
C ILE A 4 6.32 -11.02 -17.67
N GLY A 5 6.61 -9.77 -17.35
CA GLY A 5 5.69 -8.65 -17.59
C GLY A 5 4.60 -8.37 -16.56
N LYS A 6 4.27 -9.25 -15.61
CA LYS A 6 3.19 -8.98 -14.63
C LYS A 6 3.40 -7.69 -13.83
N THR A 7 4.57 -7.54 -13.23
CA THR A 7 4.93 -6.30 -12.53
C THR A 7 4.91 -5.09 -13.47
N GLN A 8 5.41 -5.27 -14.70
CA GLN A 8 5.42 -4.19 -15.70
C GLN A 8 4.01 -3.75 -16.13
N ILE A 9 3.07 -4.69 -16.23
CA ILE A 9 1.66 -4.42 -16.54
C ILE A 9 1.03 -3.66 -15.37
N CYS A 10 1.27 -4.07 -14.12
CA CYS A 10 0.78 -3.34 -12.95
C CYS A 10 1.35 -1.91 -12.90
N LEU A 11 2.65 -1.73 -13.19
CA LEU A 11 3.28 -0.41 -13.22
C LEU A 11 2.65 0.47 -14.30
N ARG A 12 2.50 -0.04 -15.53
CA ARG A 12 1.89 0.70 -16.63
C ARG A 12 0.43 1.06 -16.36
N PHE A 13 -0.33 0.15 -15.76
CA PHE A 13 -1.73 0.40 -15.38
C PHE A 13 -1.83 1.57 -14.40
N ILE A 14 -0.97 1.62 -13.39
CA ILE A 14 -0.98 2.72 -12.41
C ILE A 14 -0.51 4.04 -13.02
N GLU A 15 0.45 4.01 -13.96
CA GLU A 15 0.83 5.19 -14.72
C GLU A 15 -0.36 5.74 -15.52
N GLU A 16 -1.07 4.87 -16.24
CA GLU A 16 -2.22 5.22 -17.09
C GLU A 16 -3.45 5.67 -16.29
N MET A 17 -3.63 5.19 -15.06
CA MET A 17 -4.77 5.49 -14.19
C MET A 17 -4.41 6.43 -13.03
N SER A 18 -3.28 7.12 -13.12
CA SER A 18 -2.75 7.94 -12.02
C SER A 18 -3.68 9.06 -11.57
N ASP A 19 -4.57 9.53 -12.44
CA ASP A 19 -5.61 10.53 -12.18
C ASP A 19 -6.89 9.94 -11.55
N HIS A 20 -7.04 8.61 -11.53
CA HIS A 20 -8.23 7.93 -11.01
C HIS A 20 -8.08 7.49 -9.56
N PHE A 21 -6.86 7.43 -9.03
CA PHE A 21 -6.58 6.98 -7.66
C PHE A 21 -5.83 8.08 -6.89
N SER A 22 -6.40 8.51 -5.77
CA SER A 22 -5.74 9.48 -4.89
C SER A 22 -4.61 8.85 -4.05
N HIS A 23 -4.67 7.54 -3.83
CA HIS A 23 -3.70 6.81 -3.01
C HIS A 23 -3.37 5.45 -3.62
N VAL A 24 -2.08 5.11 -3.73
CA VAL A 24 -1.59 3.81 -4.22
C VAL A 24 -0.53 3.28 -3.28
N PHE A 25 -0.74 2.06 -2.75
CA PHE A 25 0.19 1.40 -1.83
C PHE A 25 0.81 0.16 -2.49
N TRP A 26 2.14 0.09 -2.48
CA TRP A 26 2.88 -1.08 -2.97
C TRP A 26 3.25 -2.00 -1.81
N ILE A 27 2.65 -3.19 -1.77
CA ILE A 27 2.85 -4.16 -0.68
C ILE A 27 3.46 -5.44 -1.24
N ASP A 28 4.56 -5.90 -0.63
CA ASP A 28 5.13 -7.21 -0.92
C ASP A 28 4.28 -8.32 -0.27
N ALA A 29 3.56 -9.05 -1.12
CA ALA A 29 2.70 -10.16 -0.71
C ALA A 29 3.36 -11.55 -0.77
N SER A 30 4.69 -11.63 -0.78
CA SER A 30 5.42 -12.91 -0.85
C SER A 30 5.19 -13.84 0.35
N SER A 31 4.80 -13.31 1.52
CA SER A 31 4.42 -14.07 2.71
C SER A 31 3.45 -13.28 3.60
N ILE A 32 2.82 -13.95 4.58
CA ILE A 32 1.97 -13.27 5.59
C ILE A 32 2.76 -12.23 6.38
N SER A 33 4.05 -12.52 6.68
CA SER A 33 4.92 -11.59 7.40
C SER A 33 5.18 -10.32 6.59
N THR A 34 5.51 -10.46 5.30
CA THR A 34 5.78 -9.31 4.43
C THR A 34 4.52 -8.48 4.18
N ILE A 35 3.35 -9.12 4.05
CA ILE A 35 2.06 -8.40 3.99
C ILE A 35 1.85 -7.58 5.25
N THR A 36 2.00 -8.21 6.42
CA THR A 36 1.80 -7.54 7.72
C THR A 36 2.76 -6.37 7.90
N GLN A 37 4.03 -6.55 7.57
CA GLN A 37 5.05 -5.50 7.66
C GLN A 37 4.80 -4.38 6.65
N GLY A 38 4.41 -4.71 5.43
CA GLY A 38 4.07 -3.72 4.41
C GLY A 38 2.90 -2.85 4.83
N ILE A 39 1.82 -3.45 5.33
CA ILE A 39 0.65 -2.71 5.80
C ILE A 39 1.00 -1.86 7.03
N LYS A 40 1.72 -2.39 8.02
CA LYS A 40 2.22 -1.59 9.16
C LYS A 40 3.13 -0.45 8.70
N GLY A 41 3.91 -0.66 7.64
CA GLY A 41 4.78 0.35 7.04
C GLY A 41 4.03 1.58 6.53
N VAL A 42 2.75 1.45 6.18
CA VAL A 42 1.87 2.58 5.79
C VAL A 42 1.78 3.63 6.91
N CYS A 43 1.86 3.22 8.18
CA CYS A 43 1.89 4.16 9.31
C CYS A 43 3.10 5.11 9.30
N ASN A 44 4.16 4.80 8.52
CA ASN A 44 5.34 5.65 8.40
C ASN A 44 5.20 6.73 7.32
N LEU A 45 4.09 6.75 6.57
CA LEU A 45 3.83 7.81 5.60
C LEU A 45 3.53 9.13 6.32
N PRO A 46 3.98 10.29 5.81
CA PRO A 46 3.76 11.58 6.46
C PRO A 46 2.28 11.87 6.76
N GLU A 47 1.38 11.53 5.84
CA GLU A 47 -0.07 11.73 5.98
C GLU A 47 -0.66 10.83 7.07
N ALA A 48 -0.14 9.62 7.19
CA ALA A 48 -0.55 8.64 8.19
C ALA A 48 -0.02 9.02 9.59
N GLN A 49 1.21 9.52 9.68
CA GLN A 49 1.81 10.02 10.93
C GLN A 49 1.11 11.28 11.45
N ALA A 50 0.62 12.14 10.56
CA ALA A 50 -0.20 13.30 10.94
C ALA A 50 -1.51 12.89 11.66
N CYS A 51 -2.00 11.68 11.42
CA CYS A 51 -3.14 11.09 12.12
C CYS A 51 -2.78 10.34 13.42
N ALA A 52 -1.52 10.42 13.87
CA ALA A 52 -1.04 9.81 15.12
C ALA A 52 -1.33 8.31 15.24
N LEU A 53 -1.12 7.54 14.17
CA LEU A 53 -1.28 6.08 14.18
C LEU A 53 -0.28 5.42 15.15
N ASP A 54 -0.73 4.37 15.83
CA ASP A 54 0.05 3.63 16.84
C ASP A 54 1.05 2.61 16.24
N GLY A 55 1.19 2.56 14.91
CA GLY A 55 2.05 1.62 14.20
C GLY A 55 1.56 0.17 14.18
N SER A 56 0.36 -0.10 14.69
CA SER A 56 -0.28 -1.41 14.62
C SER A 56 -0.82 -1.71 13.21
N LEU A 57 -1.08 -2.99 12.95
CA LEU A 57 -1.73 -3.41 11.70
C LEU A 57 -3.16 -2.85 11.62
N GLU A 58 -3.87 -2.87 12.75
CA GLU A 58 -5.26 -2.43 12.85
C GLU A 58 -5.40 -0.94 12.53
N SER A 59 -4.52 -0.09 13.09
CA SER A 59 -4.57 1.35 12.84
C SER A 59 -4.23 1.69 11.40
N ALA A 60 -3.27 0.98 10.79
CA ALA A 60 -2.97 1.11 9.37
C ALA A 60 -4.20 0.79 8.50
N LEU A 61 -4.89 -0.33 8.77
CA LEU A 61 -6.09 -0.74 8.03
C LEU A 61 -7.25 0.24 8.21
N LEU A 62 -7.49 0.70 9.45
CA LEU A 62 -8.52 1.71 9.75
C LEU A 62 -8.24 3.02 9.02
N TRP A 63 -6.98 3.45 8.98
CA TRP A 63 -6.57 4.64 8.26
C TRP A 63 -6.78 4.51 6.76
N ILE A 64 -6.34 3.40 6.15
CA ILE A 64 -6.59 3.12 4.72
C ILE A 64 -8.09 3.15 4.40
N GLY A 65 -8.92 2.55 5.27
CA GLY A 65 -10.38 2.55 5.10
C GLY A 65 -11.05 3.91 5.28
N ALA A 66 -10.36 4.89 5.89
CA ALA A 66 -10.85 6.25 6.07
C ALA A 66 -10.40 7.21 4.95
N LEU A 67 -9.49 6.78 4.07
CA LEU A 67 -9.10 7.56 2.88
C LEU A 67 -10.28 7.66 1.91
N ARG A 68 -10.46 8.85 1.32
CA ARG A 68 -11.50 9.14 0.32
C ARG A 68 -10.99 8.89 -1.09
#